data_AF-A0A523DNW0-F1
#
_entry.id   AF-A0A523DNW0-F1
#
_cell.length_a   1.000
_cell.length_b   1.000
_cell.length_c   1.000
_cell.angle_alpha   90.00
_cell.angle_beta   90.00
_cell.angle_gamma   90.00
#
_symmetry.space_group_name_H-M   'P 1'
#
loop_
_entity.id
_entity.type
_entity.pdbx_description
1 polymer ?
#
loop_
_entity_poly.entity_id
_entity_poly.type
_entity_poly.pdbx_seq_one_letter_code
_entity_poly.pdbx_strand_id
1 'polypeptide(L)'
;MGKFLKKIFLAFLILGLVVVVLPIAVGAGVVALAYSTGTVTVDVDDGQGTDFTLPLPAGLIPMALRFLPDEVCRELEREVEPSWEAVRKAVDEMNRIPDSVLVRVDSGDDHVRVVKEDGRIVIRVWSDDGHVNVAIPLHMVSAVVDQLERACF
;
A
#
# COMPACT_ATOMS: atom_id res chain seq x y z
N MET A 1 8.54 13.69 -20.33
CA MET A 1 8.71 12.91 -19.09
C MET A 1 7.32 12.68 -18.49
N GLY A 2 6.73 11.51 -18.71
CA GLY A 2 5.30 11.29 -18.61
C GLY A 2 4.76 11.36 -17.18
N LYS A 3 3.58 11.97 -17.00
CA LYS A 3 2.79 11.99 -15.75
C LYS A 3 2.65 10.60 -15.09
N PHE A 4 2.77 9.55 -15.88
CA PHE A 4 2.74 8.16 -15.47
C PHE A 4 3.95 7.73 -14.62
N LEU A 5 5.15 8.23 -14.97
CA LEU A 5 6.39 7.97 -14.23
C LEU A 5 6.38 8.69 -12.88
N LYS A 6 5.73 9.86 -12.79
CA LYS A 6 5.54 10.57 -11.50
C LYS A 6 4.60 9.82 -10.55
N LYS A 7 3.54 9.18 -11.06
CA LYS A 7 2.61 8.38 -10.25
C LYS A 7 3.24 7.10 -9.73
N ILE A 8 4.06 6.46 -10.55
CA ILE A 8 4.87 5.31 -10.15
C ILE A 8 5.89 5.77 -9.08
N PHE A 9 6.56 6.90 -9.30
CA PHE A 9 7.49 7.48 -8.32
C PHE A 9 6.80 7.84 -6.99
N LEU A 10 5.56 8.33 -7.02
CA LEU A 10 4.78 8.62 -5.81
C LEU A 10 4.41 7.34 -5.05
N ALA A 11 4.02 6.27 -5.77
CA ALA A 11 3.78 4.95 -5.17
C ALA A 11 5.06 4.36 -4.54
N PHE A 12 6.21 4.51 -5.22
CA PHE A 12 7.52 4.14 -4.69
C PHE A 12 7.97 5.01 -3.51
N LEU A 13 7.59 6.30 -3.47
CA LEU A 13 7.92 7.22 -2.37
C LEU A 13 7.11 6.93 -1.11
N ILE A 14 5.82 6.57 -1.27
CA ILE A 14 4.96 6.09 -0.17
C ILE A 14 5.46 4.72 0.33
N LEU A 15 5.85 3.83 -0.58
CA LEU A 15 6.44 2.53 -0.24
C LEU A 15 7.80 2.68 0.46
N GLY A 16 8.64 3.61 0.00
CA GLY A 16 9.93 3.95 0.61
C GLY A 16 9.79 4.55 2.01
N LEU A 17 8.77 5.38 2.25
CA LEU A 17 8.45 5.90 3.58
C LEU A 17 8.10 4.76 4.57
N VAL A 18 7.37 3.74 4.10
CA VAL A 18 7.01 2.56 4.92
C VAL A 18 8.22 1.66 5.21
N VAL A 19 9.14 1.52 4.25
CA VAL A 19 10.36 0.70 4.38
C VAL A 19 11.41 1.35 5.28
N VAL A 20 11.53 2.69 5.27
CA VAL A 20 12.56 3.41 6.03
C VAL A 20 12.16 3.68 7.49
N VAL A 21 10.87 3.87 7.78
CA VAL A 21 10.41 4.26 9.14
C VAL A 21 10.29 3.07 10.10
N LEU A 22 10.17 1.83 9.60
CA LEU A 22 9.83 0.67 10.43
C LEU A 22 10.96 -0.19 11.05
N PRO A 23 12.24 -0.20 10.64
CA PRO A 23 13.19 -1.18 11.18
C PRO A 23 13.63 -0.96 12.63
N ILE A 24 13.17 0.10 13.32
CA ILE A 24 13.76 0.49 14.62
C ILE A 24 12.91 0.10 15.85
N ALA A 25 11.66 -0.34 15.71
CA ALA A 25 10.84 -0.58 16.90
C ALA A 25 9.97 -1.84 16.87
N VAL A 26 10.14 -2.62 17.94
CA VAL A 26 9.14 -3.48 18.60
C VAL A 26 9.21 -4.97 18.29
N GLY A 27 10.02 -5.66 19.10
CA GLY A 27 9.82 -7.08 19.42
C GLY A 27 8.58 -7.31 20.30
N ALA A 28 8.00 -8.51 20.17
CA ALA A 28 6.91 -9.11 20.96
C ALA A 28 5.49 -8.47 20.88
N GLY A 29 5.33 -7.15 20.84
CA GLY A 29 4.00 -6.50 20.77
C GLY A 29 3.28 -6.68 19.42
N VAL A 30 4.06 -6.85 18.35
CA VAL A 30 3.62 -6.99 16.97
C VAL A 30 2.78 -8.25 16.76
N VAL A 31 3.15 -9.36 17.40
CA VAL A 31 2.47 -10.66 17.20
C VAL A 31 1.01 -10.62 17.70
N ALA A 32 0.74 -10.00 18.85
CA ALA A 32 -0.61 -9.91 19.41
C ALA A 32 -1.56 -9.03 18.57
N LEU A 33 -1.05 -7.96 17.97
CA LEU A 33 -1.84 -7.08 17.09
C LEU A 33 -2.13 -7.71 15.73
N ALA A 34 -1.24 -8.57 15.23
CA ALA A 34 -1.45 -9.29 13.97
C ALA A 34 -2.63 -10.26 14.03
N TYR A 35 -2.86 -10.91 15.18
CA TYR A 35 -3.94 -11.90 15.35
C TYR A 35 -5.35 -11.31 15.29
N SER A 36 -5.55 -10.03 15.67
CA SER A 36 -6.88 -9.40 15.69
C SER A 36 -7.13 -8.48 14.49
N THR A 37 -6.09 -7.86 13.93
CA THR A 37 -6.23 -6.87 12.83
C THR A 37 -5.88 -7.43 11.45
N GLY A 38 -5.30 -8.62 11.40
CA GLY A 38 -4.69 -9.18 10.20
C GLY A 38 -3.27 -8.66 9.98
N THR A 39 -2.61 -9.20 8.96
CA THR A 39 -1.20 -8.92 8.65
C THR A 39 -1.10 -8.32 7.25
N VAL A 40 -0.38 -7.22 7.16
CA VAL A 40 0.17 -6.69 5.91
C VAL A 40 1.48 -7.41 5.67
N THR A 41 1.60 -8.10 4.55
CA THR A 41 2.84 -8.81 4.21
C THR A 41 3.55 -8.02 3.14
N VAL A 42 4.79 -7.64 3.42
CA VAL A 42 5.71 -7.07 2.42
C VAL A 42 6.74 -8.13 2.13
N ASP A 43 6.90 -8.46 0.87
CA ASP A 43 7.82 -9.47 0.38
C ASP A 43 8.65 -8.85 -0.74
N VAL A 44 9.96 -8.92 -0.61
CA VAL A 44 10.94 -8.31 -1.51
C VAL A 44 11.95 -9.36 -1.89
N ASP A 45 12.12 -9.58 -3.18
CA ASP A 45 13.20 -10.38 -3.76
C ASP A 45 14.03 -9.45 -4.66
N ASP A 46 15.33 -9.38 -4.41
CA ASP A 46 16.28 -8.54 -5.13
C ASP A 46 16.86 -9.19 -6.40
N GLY A 47 16.38 -10.37 -6.78
CA GLY A 47 16.86 -11.17 -7.90
C GLY A 47 18.27 -11.76 -7.72
N GLN A 48 18.95 -11.42 -6.61
CA GLN A 48 20.30 -11.89 -6.26
C GLN A 48 20.29 -12.91 -5.11
N GLY A 49 19.11 -13.37 -4.72
CA GLY A 49 18.90 -14.40 -3.70
C GLY A 49 18.66 -13.85 -2.30
N THR A 50 18.39 -12.55 -2.15
CA THR A 50 17.92 -11.97 -0.88
C THR A 50 16.40 -11.87 -0.90
N ASP A 51 15.74 -12.83 -0.25
CA ASP A 51 14.31 -12.78 0.00
C ASP A 51 14.06 -12.18 1.39
N PHE A 52 13.32 -11.07 1.43
CA PHE A 52 12.93 -10.40 2.66
C PHE A 52 11.41 -10.34 2.78
N THR A 53 10.85 -11.14 3.69
CA THR A 53 9.44 -11.09 4.05
C THR A 53 9.25 -10.44 5.41
N LEU A 54 8.53 -9.32 5.44
CA LEU A 54 8.20 -8.56 6.64
C LEU A 54 6.68 -8.59 6.91
N PRO A 55 6.22 -9.43 7.86
CA PRO A 55 4.85 -9.41 8.31
C PRO A 55 4.63 -8.25 9.30
N LEU A 56 3.73 -7.33 8.95
CA LEU A 56 3.37 -6.16 9.75
C LEU A 56 1.92 -6.26 10.22
N PRO A 57 1.63 -6.04 11.51
CA PRO A 57 0.27 -5.95 12.02
C PRO A 57 -0.42 -4.78 11.33
N ALA A 58 -1.58 -5.03 10.73
CA ALA A 58 -2.26 -4.00 9.98
C ALA A 58 -2.68 -2.82 10.88
N GLY A 59 -2.91 -3.06 12.17
CA GLY A 59 -3.16 -2.03 13.18
C GLY A 59 -2.04 -0.98 13.34
N LEU A 60 -0.83 -1.21 12.82
CA LEU A 60 0.22 -0.19 12.80
C LEU A 60 -0.02 0.89 11.74
N ILE A 61 -0.78 0.59 10.67
CA ILE A 61 -0.98 1.55 9.57
C ILE A 61 -1.65 2.84 10.07
N PRO A 62 -2.79 2.82 10.79
CA PRO A 62 -3.40 4.06 11.29
C PRO A 62 -2.50 4.85 12.24
N MET A 63 -1.59 4.18 12.96
CA MET A 63 -0.61 4.85 13.80
C MET A 63 0.46 5.56 12.97
N ALA A 64 1.00 4.88 11.95
CA ALA A 64 1.97 5.44 11.02
C ALA A 64 1.42 6.64 10.24
N LEU A 65 0.12 6.60 9.86
CA LEU A 65 -0.54 7.70 9.16
C LEU A 65 -0.57 9.01 9.97
N ARG A 66 -0.48 8.97 11.30
CA ARG A 66 -0.40 10.19 12.13
C ARG A 66 0.91 10.95 11.99
N PHE A 67 1.93 10.29 11.45
CA PHE A 67 3.25 10.86 11.20
C PHE A 67 3.46 11.14 9.72
N LEU A 68 2.38 11.18 8.93
CA LEU A 68 2.45 11.56 7.53
C LEU A 68 2.98 13.00 7.40
N PRO A 69 4.00 13.24 6.57
CA PRO A 69 4.46 14.59 6.27
C PRO A 69 3.37 15.42 5.56
N ASP A 70 3.28 16.71 5.88
CA ASP A 70 2.30 17.64 5.29
C ASP A 70 2.43 17.74 3.76
N GLU A 71 3.62 17.47 3.20
CA GLU A 71 3.84 17.36 1.76
C GLU A 71 2.93 16.31 1.12
N VAL A 72 2.76 15.16 1.78
CA VAL A 72 1.96 14.04 1.28
C VAL A 72 0.48 14.42 1.29
N CYS A 73 -0.01 15.07 2.37
CA CYS A 73 -1.39 15.55 2.41
C CYS A 73 -1.65 16.59 1.31
N ARG A 74 -0.74 17.56 1.11
CA ARG A 74 -0.89 18.55 0.03
C ARG A 74 -0.89 17.95 -1.37
N GLU A 75 -0.17 16.84 -1.58
CA GLU A 75 -0.18 16.12 -2.85
C GLU A 75 -1.47 15.32 -3.02
N LEU A 76 -1.94 14.66 -1.96
CA LEU A 76 -3.24 13.97 -1.94
C LEU A 76 -4.42 14.93 -2.18
N GLU A 77 -4.41 16.10 -1.56
CA GLU A 77 -5.39 17.17 -1.82
C GLU A 77 -5.38 17.53 -3.32
N ARG A 78 -4.21 17.84 -3.88
CA ARG A 78 -4.11 18.28 -5.28
C ARG A 78 -4.53 17.20 -6.29
N GLU A 79 -4.16 15.95 -6.05
CA GLU A 79 -4.36 14.88 -7.03
C GLU A 79 -5.66 14.10 -6.83
N VAL A 80 -6.11 13.95 -5.58
CA VAL A 80 -7.16 13.01 -5.20
C VAL A 80 -8.41 13.70 -4.67
N GLU A 81 -8.32 14.89 -4.04
CA GLU A 81 -9.50 15.65 -3.54
C GLU A 81 -10.65 15.69 -4.55
N PRO A 82 -10.42 16.02 -5.85
CA PRO A 82 -11.51 16.15 -6.81
C PRO A 82 -12.24 14.82 -7.08
N SER A 83 -11.61 13.70 -6.74
CA SER A 83 -12.11 12.34 -6.95
C SER A 83 -12.26 11.56 -5.63
N TRP A 84 -12.15 12.21 -4.48
CA TRP A 84 -12.08 11.54 -3.18
C TRP A 84 -13.34 10.70 -2.89
N GLU A 85 -14.52 11.24 -3.17
CA GLU A 85 -15.77 10.50 -3.00
C GLU A 85 -15.83 9.25 -3.92
N ALA A 86 -15.26 9.36 -5.13
CA ALA A 86 -15.17 8.22 -6.04
C ALA A 86 -14.19 7.16 -5.53
N VAL A 87 -13.06 7.57 -4.93
CA VAL A 87 -12.12 6.66 -4.26
C VAL A 87 -12.81 5.93 -3.12
N ARG A 88 -13.52 6.65 -2.24
CA ARG A 88 -14.25 6.05 -1.11
C ARG A 88 -15.26 5.00 -1.58
N LYS A 89 -16.09 5.36 -2.56
CA LYS A 89 -17.06 4.42 -3.15
C LYS A 89 -16.36 3.23 -3.81
N ALA A 90 -15.26 3.45 -4.51
CA ALA A 90 -14.50 2.36 -5.13
C ALA A 90 -13.98 1.38 -4.08
N VAL A 91 -13.47 1.86 -2.94
CA VAL A 91 -13.03 0.99 -1.82
C VAL A 91 -14.20 0.22 -1.22
N ASP A 92 -15.36 0.87 -1.02
CA ASP A 92 -16.56 0.20 -0.49
C ASP A 92 -17.07 -0.91 -1.43
N GLU A 93 -17.10 -0.66 -2.74
CA GLU A 93 -17.50 -1.66 -3.73
C GLU A 93 -16.46 -2.76 -3.91
N MET A 94 -15.19 -2.50 -3.62
CA MET A 94 -14.11 -3.48 -3.75
C MET A 94 -14.36 -4.72 -2.89
N ASN A 95 -15.06 -4.59 -1.76
CA ASN A 95 -15.44 -5.74 -0.93
C ASN A 95 -16.46 -6.66 -1.62
N ARG A 96 -17.27 -6.13 -2.55
CA ARG A 96 -18.41 -6.84 -3.17
C ARG A 96 -18.09 -7.53 -4.48
N ILE A 97 -17.05 -7.07 -5.19
CA ILE A 97 -16.62 -7.67 -6.45
C ILE A 97 -15.88 -9.00 -6.21
N PRO A 98 -15.88 -9.95 -7.16
CA PRO A 98 -15.05 -11.15 -7.04
C PRO A 98 -13.55 -10.81 -7.16
N ASP A 99 -12.71 -11.79 -6.86
CA ASP A 99 -11.27 -11.70 -7.09
C ASP A 99 -10.98 -11.36 -8.55
N SER A 100 -10.16 -10.33 -8.75
CA SER A 100 -10.02 -9.66 -10.03
C SER A 100 -8.74 -8.82 -10.12
N VAL A 101 -8.29 -8.59 -11.35
CA VAL A 101 -7.21 -7.64 -11.65
C VAL A 101 -7.82 -6.25 -11.72
N LEU A 102 -7.40 -5.37 -10.81
CA LEU A 102 -7.89 -3.99 -10.71
C LEU A 102 -7.03 -3.04 -11.55
N VAL A 103 -5.71 -3.22 -11.50
CA VAL A 103 -4.75 -2.42 -12.26
C VAL A 103 -3.73 -3.33 -12.89
N ARG A 104 -3.45 -3.07 -14.16
CA ARG A 104 -2.41 -3.72 -14.95
C ARG A 104 -1.63 -2.64 -15.69
N VAL A 105 -0.35 -2.56 -15.38
CA VAL A 105 0.61 -1.68 -16.05
C VAL A 105 1.75 -2.55 -16.55
N ASP A 106 2.06 -2.41 -17.83
CA ASP A 106 3.16 -3.08 -18.50
C ASP A 106 3.98 -2.01 -19.23
N SER A 107 5.26 -1.87 -18.89
CA SER A 107 6.15 -0.83 -19.42
C SER A 107 7.57 -1.36 -19.59
N GLY A 108 7.86 -1.95 -20.75
CA GLY A 108 9.14 -2.63 -20.96
C GLY A 108 9.23 -3.82 -20.02
N ASP A 109 10.32 -3.89 -19.26
CA ASP A 109 10.57 -4.93 -18.25
C ASP A 109 9.93 -4.60 -16.89
N ASP A 110 9.36 -3.40 -16.73
CA ASP A 110 8.64 -3.00 -15.52
C ASP A 110 7.15 -3.36 -15.61
N HIS A 111 6.68 -4.14 -14.64
CA HIS A 111 5.29 -4.57 -14.54
C HIS A 111 4.71 -4.25 -13.17
N VAL A 112 3.50 -3.67 -13.16
CA VAL A 112 2.70 -3.50 -11.94
C VAL A 112 1.36 -4.20 -12.12
N ARG A 113 0.97 -4.95 -11.09
CA ARG A 113 -0.36 -5.53 -10.96
C ARG A 113 -0.92 -5.17 -9.59
N VAL A 114 -2.17 -4.70 -9.57
CA VAL A 114 -2.96 -4.58 -8.36
C VAL A 114 -4.12 -5.53 -8.51
N VAL A 115 -4.22 -6.52 -7.64
CA VAL A 115 -5.24 -7.56 -7.68
C VAL A 115 -6.01 -7.61 -6.37
N LYS A 116 -7.30 -7.90 -6.46
CA LYS A 116 -8.07 -8.40 -5.33
C LYS A 116 -8.01 -9.92 -5.34
N GLU A 117 -7.56 -10.51 -4.25
CA GLU A 117 -7.42 -11.96 -4.08
C GLU A 117 -7.60 -12.31 -2.60
N ASP A 118 -8.45 -13.29 -2.28
CA ASP A 118 -8.63 -13.81 -0.93
C ASP A 118 -8.93 -12.75 0.15
N GLY A 119 -9.76 -11.75 -0.20
CA GLY A 119 -10.11 -10.66 0.72
C GLY A 119 -8.96 -9.68 1.00
N ARG A 120 -7.90 -9.71 0.18
CA ARG A 120 -6.75 -8.80 0.23
C ARG A 120 -6.61 -8.02 -1.07
N ILE A 121 -5.96 -6.88 -0.98
CA ILE A 121 -5.37 -6.19 -2.11
C ILE A 121 -3.90 -6.56 -2.15
N VAL A 122 -3.48 -7.17 -3.26
CA VAL A 122 -2.11 -7.55 -3.51
C VAL A 122 -1.55 -6.66 -4.61
N ILE A 123 -0.54 -5.88 -4.26
CA ILE A 123 0.24 -5.07 -5.18
C ILE A 123 1.49 -5.87 -5.49
N ARG A 124 1.69 -6.18 -6.76
CA ARG A 124 2.87 -6.88 -7.26
C ARG A 124 3.59 -5.98 -8.23
N VAL A 125 4.87 -5.77 -7.98
CA VAL A 125 5.77 -4.99 -8.83
C VAL A 125 6.90 -5.90 -9.24
N TRP A 126 7.18 -5.96 -10.54
CA TRP A 126 8.32 -6.67 -11.10
C TRP A 126 9.14 -5.69 -11.93
N SER A 127 10.46 -5.77 -11.79
CA SER A 127 11.44 -5.10 -12.64
C SER A 127 12.67 -6.01 -12.80
N ASP A 128 13.65 -5.58 -13.59
CA ASP A 128 14.93 -6.29 -13.73
C ASP A 128 15.73 -6.35 -12.42
N ASP A 129 15.51 -5.39 -11.54
CA ASP A 129 16.20 -5.27 -10.24
C ASP A 129 15.52 -6.10 -9.13
N GLY A 130 14.43 -6.82 -9.44
CA GLY A 130 13.74 -7.68 -8.49
C GLY A 130 12.22 -7.52 -8.49
N HIS A 131 11.58 -8.07 -7.45
CA HIS A 131 10.14 -8.02 -7.30
C HIS A 131 9.71 -7.67 -5.88
N VAL A 132 8.60 -6.94 -5.79
CA VAL A 132 7.98 -6.53 -4.54
C VAL A 132 6.53 -6.93 -4.53
N ASN A 133 6.13 -7.68 -3.52
CA ASN A 133 4.75 -8.05 -3.26
C ASN A 133 4.28 -7.43 -1.94
N VAL A 134 3.19 -6.67 -1.99
CA VAL A 134 2.54 -6.09 -0.80
C VAL A 134 1.11 -6.59 -0.74
N ALA A 135 0.76 -7.34 0.30
CA ALA A 135 -0.58 -7.85 0.53
C ALA A 135 -1.22 -7.15 1.73
N ILE A 136 -2.36 -6.49 1.52
CA ILE A 136 -3.07 -5.69 2.52
C ILE A 136 -4.48 -6.26 2.69
N PRO A 137 -4.94 -6.57 3.91
CA PRO A 137 -6.33 -6.95 4.14
C PRO A 137 -7.30 -5.85 3.73
N LEU A 138 -8.35 -6.19 2.97
CA LEU A 138 -9.23 -5.18 2.37
C LEU A 138 -9.99 -4.34 3.40
N HIS A 139 -10.34 -4.92 4.56
CA HIS A 139 -10.96 -4.17 5.67
C HIS A 139 -10.06 -3.06 6.23
N MET A 140 -8.75 -3.18 6.05
CA MET A 140 -7.78 -2.17 6.49
C MET A 140 -7.65 -1.03 5.48
N VAL A 141 -7.89 -1.29 4.19
CA VAL A 141 -7.90 -0.26 3.15
C VAL A 141 -8.98 0.78 3.46
N SER A 142 -10.18 0.36 3.86
CA SER A 142 -11.23 1.27 4.32
C SER A 142 -10.78 2.12 5.51
N ALA A 143 -10.14 1.50 6.51
CA ALA A 143 -9.64 2.22 7.68
C ALA A 143 -8.55 3.27 7.34
N VAL A 144 -7.72 2.98 6.33
CA VAL A 144 -6.72 3.93 5.80
C VAL A 144 -7.39 5.11 5.13
N VAL A 145 -8.39 4.86 4.27
CA VAL A 145 -9.17 5.92 3.61
C VAL A 145 -9.81 6.83 4.65
N ASP A 146 -10.50 6.28 5.65
CA ASP A 146 -11.12 7.06 6.74
C ASP A 146 -10.10 7.89 7.53
N GLN A 147 -8.89 7.35 7.74
CA GLN A 147 -7.83 8.04 8.49
C GLN A 147 -7.18 9.15 7.66
N LEU A 148 -7.00 8.94 6.35
CA LEU A 148 -6.52 9.96 5.42
C LEU A 148 -7.54 11.10 5.27
N GLU A 149 -8.84 10.78 5.24
CA GLU A 149 -9.91 11.77 5.27
C GLU A 149 -9.73 12.72 6.45
N ARG A 150 -9.54 12.19 7.65
CA ARG A 150 -9.40 13.01 8.87
C ARG A 150 -8.07 13.74 8.98
N ALA A 151 -7.02 13.23 8.33
CA ALA A 151 -5.66 13.75 8.46
C ALA A 151 -5.32 14.80 7.40
N CYS A 152 -5.89 14.67 6.20
CA CYS A 152 -5.54 15.50 5.05
C CYS A 152 -6.73 16.27 4.44
N PHE A 153 -7.98 16.06 4.91
CA PHE A 153 -9.17 16.75 4.40
C PHE A 153 -10.04 17.30 5.54
#